data_AF-A0A3N4VYS7-F1
#
_entry.id   AF-A0A3N4VYS7-F1
#
_cell.length_a   1.000
_cell.length_b   1.000
_cell.length_c   1.000
_cell.angle_alpha   90.00
_cell.angle_beta   90.00
_cell.angle_gamma   90.00
#
_symmetry.space_group_name_H-M   'P 1'
#
loop_
_entity.id
_entity.type
_entity.pdbx_description
1 polymer ?
#
loop_
_entity_poly.entity_id
_entity_poly.type
_entity_poly.pdbx_seq_one_letter_code
_entity_poly.pdbx_strand_id
1 'polypeptide(L)'
;MGVQNSGETVDRILRRPAQSHPYAHGSFGFWLIEQKPAPPLGWVLARSDNGVWVLDAYAHCRDAAGKRPWLRTFGTLNSAVAWMLQHEGDIRALMKRSDPEPD
;
A
#
# COMPACT_ATOMS: atom_id res chain seq x y z
N MET A 1 8.77 28.49 29.01
CA MET A 1 8.12 29.17 27.87
C MET A 1 8.99 28.95 26.65
N GLY A 2 8.60 28.33 25.54
CA GLY A 2 7.30 27.82 25.12
C GLY A 2 7.49 26.72 24.07
N VAL A 3 6.56 25.78 24.07
CA VAL A 3 6.45 24.66 23.12
C VAL A 3 6.04 25.21 21.75
N GLN A 4 6.88 24.99 20.74
CA GLN A 4 6.72 25.34 19.32
C GLN A 4 7.45 24.20 18.58
N ASN A 5 6.91 23.40 17.66
CA ASN A 5 5.80 23.57 16.74
C ASN A 5 5.22 22.18 16.37
N SER A 6 4.01 21.84 16.83
CA SER A 6 3.25 20.69 16.31
C SER A 6 2.64 20.93 14.92
N GLY A 7 2.80 22.13 14.34
CA GLY A 7 2.23 22.51 13.05
C GLY A 7 3.12 22.24 11.82
N GLU A 8 4.45 22.29 11.96
CA GLU A 8 5.38 22.15 10.83
C GLU A 8 5.52 20.72 10.32
N THR A 9 5.20 19.72 11.15
CA THR A 9 5.22 18.32 10.72
C THR A 9 4.06 18.03 9.76
N VAL A 10 2.89 18.63 9.99
CA VAL A 10 1.68 18.33 9.22
C VAL A 10 1.72 18.97 7.82
N ASP A 11 2.21 20.22 7.70
CA ASP A 11 2.38 20.90 6.40
C ASP A 11 3.43 20.18 5.52
N ARG A 12 4.49 19.62 6.11
CA ARG A 12 5.50 18.84 5.38
C ARG A 12 4.97 17.47 4.91
N ILE A 13 3.95 16.92 5.58
CA ILE A 13 3.26 15.70 5.16
C ILE A 13 2.27 16.03 4.03
N LEU A 14 1.56 17.17 4.12
CA LEU A 14 0.55 17.62 3.16
C LEU A 14 1.15 18.19 1.85
N ARG A 15 2.37 18.76 1.87
CA ARG A 15 3.08 19.26 0.68
C ARG A 15 3.97 18.23 -0.02
N ARG A 16 3.93 16.96 0.37
CA ARG A 16 4.62 15.94 -0.42
C ARG A 16 3.86 15.79 -1.74
N PRO A 17 4.50 16.01 -2.91
CA PRO A 17 3.86 15.72 -4.19
C PRO A 17 3.32 14.30 -4.10
N ALA A 18 2.11 14.07 -4.62
CA ALA A 18 1.49 12.75 -4.67
C ALA A 18 2.60 11.77 -5.02
N GLN A 19 2.93 10.85 -4.10
CA GLN A 19 4.10 10.00 -4.19
C GLN A 19 3.93 9.16 -5.47
N SER A 20 4.42 9.71 -6.58
CA SER A 20 4.19 9.20 -7.92
C SER A 20 5.31 8.22 -8.15
N HIS A 21 4.97 6.93 -8.02
CA HIS A 21 5.90 5.85 -8.22
C HIS A 21 5.58 5.18 -9.56
N PRO A 22 6.56 4.79 -10.37
CA PRO A 22 6.33 4.17 -11.68
C PRO A 22 5.50 2.88 -11.63
N TYR A 23 5.39 2.26 -10.44
CA TYR A 23 4.60 1.05 -10.19
C TYR A 23 3.42 1.27 -9.24
N ALA A 24 3.21 2.48 -8.73
CA ALA A 24 2.11 2.80 -7.83
C ALA A 24 1.18 3.81 -8.50
N HIS A 25 0.05 3.31 -8.97
CA HIS A 25 -0.96 4.09 -9.67
C HIS A 25 -2.09 4.43 -8.70
N GLY A 26 -2.31 5.71 -8.44
CA GLY A 26 -3.35 6.13 -7.51
C GLY A 26 -3.14 7.55 -6.98
N SER A 27 -3.88 7.87 -5.92
CA SER A 27 -3.82 9.19 -5.28
C SER A 27 -3.58 9.03 -3.78
N PHE A 28 -3.31 10.14 -3.09
CA PHE A 28 -2.92 10.13 -1.69
C PHE A 28 -3.92 9.35 -0.82
N GLY A 29 -3.45 8.26 -0.22
CA GLY A 29 -4.24 7.37 0.63
C GLY A 29 -4.60 6.03 0.00
N PHE A 30 -4.49 5.90 -1.32
CA PHE A 30 -4.79 4.66 -2.04
C PHE A 30 -3.97 4.53 -3.32
N TRP A 31 -3.12 3.51 -3.37
CA TRP A 31 -2.28 3.21 -4.51
C TRP A 31 -2.45 1.75 -4.95
N LEU A 32 -2.78 1.54 -6.22
CA LEU A 32 -2.72 0.24 -6.87
C LEU A 32 -1.27 -0.02 -7.29
N ILE A 33 -0.73 -1.16 -6.87
CA ILE A 33 0.63 -1.58 -7.24
C ILE A 33 0.52 -2.52 -8.43
N GLU A 34 0.95 -2.02 -9.59
CA GLU A 34 0.94 -2.74 -10.85
C GLU A 34 2.30 -2.66 -11.54
N GLN A 35 2.75 -3.78 -12.10
CA GLN A 35 3.93 -3.84 -12.94
C GLN A 35 3.47 -4.28 -14.33
N LYS A 36 3.22 -3.35 -15.24
CA LYS A 36 2.84 -3.70 -16.62
C LYS A 36 4.00 -4.43 -17.31
N PRO A 37 3.73 -5.49 -18.09
CA PRO A 37 2.41 -6.00 -18.52
C PRO A 37 1.76 -7.02 -17.57
N ALA A 38 2.34 -7.30 -16.41
CA ALA A 38 1.83 -8.29 -15.47
C ALA A 38 0.58 -7.78 -14.71
N PRO A 39 -0.30 -8.69 -14.23
CA PRO A 39 -1.49 -8.30 -13.47
C PRO A 39 -1.10 -7.62 -12.15
N PRO A 40 -1.98 -6.75 -11.62
CA PRO A 40 -1.72 -5.99 -10.40
C PRO A 40 -1.38 -6.92 -9.23
N LEU A 41 -0.38 -6.52 -8.44
CA LEU A 41 0.09 -7.28 -7.29
C LEU A 41 -0.82 -7.05 -6.07
N GLY A 42 -1.28 -5.81 -5.91
CA GLY A 42 -1.92 -5.42 -4.67
C GLY A 42 -2.27 -3.96 -4.59
N TRP A 43 -2.69 -3.57 -3.39
CA TRP A 43 -3.13 -2.22 -3.07
C TRP A 43 -2.37 -1.77 -1.82
N VAL A 44 -2.04 -0.49 -1.75
CA VAL A 44 -1.47 0.15 -0.57
C VAL A 44 -2.44 1.22 -0.08
N LEU A 45 -2.87 1.11 1.16
CA LEU A 45 -3.79 2.02 1.83
C LEU A 45 -3.05 2.80 2.90
N ALA A 46 -3.18 4.13 2.92
CA ALA A 46 -2.70 4.89 4.06
C ALA A 46 -3.74 4.85 5.18
N ARG A 47 -3.32 4.51 6.39
CA ARG A 47 -4.13 4.67 7.61
C ARG A 47 -3.37 5.48 8.65
N SER A 48 -4.13 6.10 9.55
CA SER A 48 -3.57 6.68 10.77
C SER A 48 -3.53 5.59 11.84
N ASP A 49 -2.35 5.26 12.34
CA ASP A 49 -2.14 4.40 13.50
C ASP A 49 -1.59 5.27 14.64
N ASN A 50 -2.39 5.48 15.69
CA ASN A 50 -2.00 6.29 16.85
C ASN A 50 -1.45 7.70 16.51
N GLY A 51 -1.99 8.33 15.46
CA GLY A 51 -1.56 9.66 15.00
C GLY A 51 -0.35 9.65 14.06
N VAL A 52 0.18 8.46 13.72
CA VAL A 52 1.24 8.28 12.73
C VAL A 52 0.65 7.71 11.45
N TRP A 53 0.97 8.32 10.32
CA TRP A 53 0.58 7.79 9.01
C TRP A 53 1.41 6.55 8.66
N VAL A 54 0.72 5.43 8.47
CA VAL A 54 1.30 4.17 8.02
C VAL A 54 0.60 3.69 6.75
N LEU A 55 1.29 2.87 5.97
CA LEU A 55 0.80 2.36 4.70
C LEU A 55 0.68 0.84 4.77
N ASP A 56 -0.53 0.33 4.63
CA ASP A 56 -0.81 -1.10 4.62
C ASP A 56 -0.89 -1.65 3.22
N ALA A 57 -0.07 -2.67 2.97
CA ALA A 57 -0.06 -3.46 1.75
C ALA A 57 -1.08 -4.60 1.84
N TYR A 58 -1.88 -4.75 0.79
CA TYR A 58 -2.85 -5.82 0.62
C TYR A 58 -2.60 -6.53 -0.71
N ALA A 59 -2.78 -7.84 -0.76
CA ALA A 59 -2.70 -8.57 -2.03
C ALA A 59 -3.92 -8.28 -2.91
N HIS A 60 -3.74 -8.37 -4.22
CA HIS A 60 -4.85 -8.31 -5.17
C HIS A 60 -5.57 -9.67 -5.25
N CYS A 61 -6.08 -10.14 -4.11
CA CYS A 61 -6.90 -11.35 -4.06
C CYS A 61 -8.01 -11.23 -3.03
N ARG A 62 -9.02 -12.10 -3.14
CA ARG A 62 -10.01 -12.33 -2.09
C ARG A 62 -9.77 -13.72 -1.53
N ASP A 63 -9.62 -13.81 -0.23
CA ASP A 63 -9.62 -15.07 0.51
C ASP A 63 -11.02 -15.74 0.44
N ALA A 64 -11.14 -17.01 0.83
CA ALA A 64 -12.41 -17.76 0.88
C ALA A 64 -13.53 -17.03 1.65
N ALA A 65 -13.19 -16.12 2.56
CA ALA A 65 -14.15 -15.24 3.25
C ALA A 65 -14.53 -13.96 2.47
N GLY A 66 -14.13 -13.80 1.21
CA GLY A 66 -14.31 -12.60 0.40
C GLY A 66 -13.45 -11.40 0.84
N LYS A 67 -12.51 -11.61 1.77
CA LYS A 67 -11.67 -10.56 2.37
C LYS A 67 -10.34 -10.45 1.66
N ARG A 68 -9.81 -9.23 1.54
CA ARG A 68 -8.48 -9.01 0.97
C ARG A 68 -7.41 -9.31 2.02
N PRO A 69 -6.47 -10.22 1.76
CA PRO A 69 -5.45 -10.55 2.75
C PRO A 69 -4.52 -9.35 2.92
N TRP A 70 -4.38 -8.92 4.17
CA TRP A 70 -3.36 -7.96 4.59
C TRP A 70 -2.00 -8.63 4.53
N LEU A 71 -1.02 -7.95 3.93
CA LEU A 71 0.35 -8.45 3.78
C LEU A 71 1.25 -7.89 4.86
N ARG A 72 1.40 -6.55 4.90
CA ARG A 72 2.35 -5.87 5.80
C ARG A 72 2.10 -4.36 5.85
N THR A 73 2.46 -3.74 6.97
CA THR A 73 2.47 -2.28 7.15
C THR A 73 3.87 -1.68 6.91
N PHE A 74 3.94 -0.51 6.30
CA PHE A 74 5.16 0.23 5.96
C PHE A 74 5.06 1.71 6.36
N GLY A 75 6.22 2.34 6.61
CA GLY A 75 6.28 3.77 6.90
C GLY A 75 6.32 4.68 5.65
N THR A 76 6.59 4.13 4.46
CA THR A 76 6.64 4.88 3.20
C THR A 76 6.10 4.09 2.02
N LEU A 77 5.61 4.77 0.98
CA LEU A 77 5.13 4.12 -0.24
C LEU A 77 6.25 3.38 -0.97
N ASN A 78 7.46 3.97 -1.04
CA ASN A 78 8.60 3.34 -1.70
C ASN A 78 8.95 1.98 -1.04
N SER A 79 8.96 1.92 0.29
CA SER A 79 9.21 0.66 1.00
C SER A 79 8.14 -0.39 0.73
N ALA A 80 6.87 0.02 0.68
CA ALA A 80 5.77 -0.89 0.35
C ALA A 80 5.89 -1.45 -1.07
N VAL A 81 6.15 -0.59 -2.06
CA VAL A 81 6.31 -0.99 -3.46
C VAL A 81 7.52 -1.90 -3.63
N ALA A 82 8.68 -1.51 -3.09
CA ALA A 82 9.90 -2.31 -3.19
C ALA A 82 9.72 -3.69 -2.56
N TRP A 83 9.01 -3.80 -1.43
CA TRP A 83 8.72 -5.09 -0.81
C TRP A 83 7.77 -5.93 -1.66
N MET A 84 6.68 -5.36 -2.18
CA MET A 84 5.73 -6.06 -3.04
C MET A 84 6.37 -6.58 -4.32
N LEU A 85 7.27 -5.81 -4.94
CA LEU A 85 8.00 -6.24 -6.13
C LEU A 85 8.98 -7.37 -5.82
N GLN A 86 9.72 -7.28 -4.70
CA GLN A 86 10.63 -8.35 -4.27
C GLN A 86 9.89 -9.64 -3.90
N HIS A 87 8.67 -9.53 -3.39
CA HIS A 87 7.83 -10.67 -2.98
C HIS A 87 6.76 -11.00 -4.02
N GLU A 88 6.91 -10.57 -5.28
CA GLU A 88 5.85 -10.76 -6.29
C GLU A 88 5.50 -12.24 -6.44
N GLY A 89 6.50 -13.13 -6.41
CA GLY A 89 6.29 -14.57 -6.58
C GLY A 89 5.42 -15.16 -5.47
N ASP A 90 5.65 -14.73 -4.24
CA ASP A 90 4.88 -15.15 -3.06
C ASP A 90 3.46 -14.58 -3.09
N ILE A 91 3.33 -13.29 -3.41
CA ILE A 91 2.01 -12.63 -3.56
C ILE A 91 1.21 -13.31 -4.68
N ARG A 92 1.84 -13.61 -5.81
CA ARG A 92 1.18 -14.33 -6.92
C ARG A 92 0.83 -15.77 -6.54
N ALA A 93 1.68 -16.46 -5.77
CA ALA A 93 1.36 -17.79 -5.26
C ALA A 93 0.15 -17.74 -4.30
N LEU A 94 0.10 -16.73 -3.42
CA LEU A 94 -1.04 -16.45 -2.56
C LEU A 94 -2.31 -16.17 -3.37
N MET A 95 -2.20 -15.35 -4.43
CA MET A 95 -3.30 -15.06 -5.36
C MET A 95 -3.78 -16.30 -6.12
N LYS A 96 -2.87 -17.21 -6.50
CA LYS A 96 -3.23 -18.48 -7.15
C LYS A 96 -3.86 -19.49 -6.20
N ARG A 97 -3.45 -19.48 -4.93
CA ARG A 97 -3.97 -20.38 -3.89
C ARG A 97 -5.32 -19.93 -3.34
N SER A 98 -5.57 -18.63 -3.37
CA SER A 98 -6.87 -18.06 -3.02
C SER A 98 -7.81 -18.25 -4.20
N ASP A 99 -8.98 -18.85 -3.97
CA ASP A 99 -9.91 -19.23 -5.04
C ASP A 99 -10.28 -18.02 -5.95
N PRO A 100 -10.12 -18.14 -7.28
CA PRO A 100 -10.87 -17.28 -8.19
C PRO A 100 -12.36 -17.64 -8.05
N GLU A 101 -13.20 -16.62 -7.86
CA GLU A 101 -14.67 -16.75 -7.82
C GLU A 101 -15.14 -17.62 -9.01
N PRO A 102 -16.03 -18.63 -8.81
CA PRO A 102 -16.74 -19.23 -9.92
C PRO A 102 -17.65 -18.18 -10.58
N ASP A 103 -17.71 -18.23 -11.91
CA ASP A 103 -18.44 -17.35 -12.85
C ASP A 103 -19.81 -16.83 -12.37
#